data_AF-F9WK52-F1
#
_entry.id   AF-F9WK52-F1
#
_cell.length_a   1.000
_cell.length_b   1.000
_cell.length_c   1.000
_cell.angle_alpha   90.00
_cell.angle_beta   90.00
_cell.angle_gamma   90.00
#
_symmetry.space_group_name_H-M   'P 1'
#
loop_
_entity.id
_entity.type
_entity.pdbx_description
1 polymer ?
#
loop_
_entity_poly.entity_id
_entity_poly.type
_entity_poly.pdbx_seq_one_letter_code
_entity_poly.pdbx_strand_id
1 'polypeptide(L)'
;MQSSDGSFAFPILAPHTLPLSGVGSSKLLRSISMRCTLLRRAGFLQNLKPEKNNFFTNLWNKPRTRDESIKSYVPDVIEEGLREQRAVLQENTARDVVVELGYKVLSEIECKRPTPSIAPHLNKILTQYGYKDLIAQRPLSYLLYPCSTINTGHQPHELVLNFTENFRSFVEEVERNGCSLRNKNQNKEEQTAESGKVSTVPTPDVNGADAIPSDMTSDTLKSGPVIMASADKHEPMGVTLFIRILSGMSIANVQSGDLASAVRCVDAGLEYVVEPSRRGALLGMKSGILVRQRKYEEAVECAMEAVQVSGNIQGYIQGAFAMHMLHRLEEAVKFLERGREDHPMNTQLLDLMDKAVKELEQQPVVEETAKITS
;
A
#
# COMPACT_ATOMS: atom_id res chain seq x y z
N MET A 1 -36.71 12.33 -64.18
CA MET A 1 -35.26 12.00 -64.12
C MET A 1 -34.53 13.26 -64.53
N GLN A 2 -34.22 14.10 -63.55
CA GLN A 2 -33.67 15.45 -63.75
C GLN A 2 -32.20 15.45 -63.33
N SER A 3 -31.34 15.80 -64.28
CA SER A 3 -29.97 16.26 -64.06
C SER A 3 -29.96 17.76 -64.38
N SER A 4 -29.56 18.58 -63.43
CA SER A 4 -29.26 19.99 -63.68
C SER A 4 -28.15 20.46 -62.77
N ASP A 5 -27.01 20.74 -63.40
CA ASP A 5 -25.90 21.52 -62.85
C ASP A 5 -26.39 22.93 -62.47
N GLY A 6 -25.90 23.42 -61.34
CA GLY A 6 -26.20 24.74 -60.82
C GLY A 6 -25.04 25.31 -60.04
N SER A 7 -24.21 26.10 -60.73
CA SER A 7 -23.24 27.03 -60.17
C SER A 7 -23.93 28.05 -59.26
N PHE A 8 -23.44 28.33 -58.05
CA PHE A 8 -23.68 29.61 -57.38
C PHE A 8 -22.56 30.01 -56.42
N ALA A 9 -22.38 31.33 -56.36
CA ALA A 9 -21.25 32.09 -55.87
C ALA A 9 -21.14 32.20 -54.33
N PHE A 10 -19.94 32.58 -53.90
CA PHE A 10 -19.59 33.09 -52.57
C PHE A 10 -20.53 34.22 -52.09
N PRO A 11 -20.67 34.35 -50.77
CA PRO A 11 -20.24 35.61 -50.17
C PRO A 11 -19.34 35.44 -48.94
N ILE A 12 -18.40 36.40 -48.85
CA ILE A 12 -17.54 36.70 -47.72
C ILE A 12 -18.37 37.50 -46.70
N LEU A 13 -18.43 37.06 -45.44
CA LEU A 13 -18.60 37.94 -44.27
C LEU A 13 -18.02 37.30 -42.99
N ALA A 14 -17.50 38.17 -42.15
CA ALA A 14 -16.56 38.06 -41.04
C ALA A 14 -16.98 37.17 -39.82
N PRO A 15 -16.08 36.95 -38.83
CA PRO A 15 -16.11 35.79 -37.93
C PRO A 15 -16.92 36.06 -36.65
N HIS A 16 -17.82 35.15 -36.33
CA HIS A 16 -18.42 35.08 -35.00
C HIS A 16 -17.59 34.17 -34.10
N THR A 17 -16.95 34.83 -33.14
CA THR A 17 -16.34 34.32 -31.92
C THR A 17 -17.24 33.34 -31.17
N LEU A 18 -16.76 32.13 -30.93
CA LEU A 18 -17.20 31.26 -29.83
C LEU A 18 -15.99 30.62 -29.15
N PRO A 19 -16.09 30.32 -27.84
CA PRO A 19 -14.99 30.47 -26.91
C PRO A 19 -14.15 29.20 -26.75
N LEU A 20 -12.84 29.41 -26.68
CA LEU A 20 -11.87 28.45 -26.15
C LEU A 20 -12.11 28.26 -24.64
N SER A 21 -12.77 27.18 -24.23
CA SER A 21 -12.72 26.68 -22.85
C SER A 21 -11.45 25.85 -22.63
N GLY A 22 -10.29 26.47 -22.84
CA GLY A 22 -8.98 25.91 -22.51
C GLY A 22 -8.67 26.08 -21.02
N VAL A 23 -9.20 25.18 -20.18
CA VAL A 23 -8.90 25.19 -18.72
C VAL A 23 -7.93 24.06 -18.31
N GLY A 24 -7.63 23.09 -19.19
CA GLY A 24 -6.70 22.00 -18.90
C GLY A 24 -5.22 22.34 -19.12
N SER A 25 -4.88 23.03 -20.21
CA SER A 25 -3.48 23.22 -20.62
C SER A 25 -2.74 24.34 -19.87
N SER A 26 -3.47 25.25 -19.23
CA SER A 26 -2.90 26.41 -18.52
C SER A 26 -2.42 26.07 -17.11
N LYS A 27 -2.97 25.02 -16.47
CA LYS A 27 -2.49 24.51 -15.17
C LYS A 27 -1.17 23.76 -15.32
N LEU A 28 -0.99 22.98 -16.39
CA LEU A 28 0.25 22.27 -16.69
C LEU A 28 1.41 23.25 -16.93
N LEU A 29 1.19 24.29 -17.74
CA LEU A 29 2.20 25.30 -18.06
C LEU A 29 2.52 26.25 -16.88
N ARG A 30 1.54 26.56 -16.02
CA ARG A 30 1.80 27.34 -14.79
C ARG A 30 2.52 26.53 -13.71
N SER A 31 2.25 25.22 -13.62
CA SER A 31 2.99 24.28 -12.76
C SER A 31 4.45 24.18 -13.21
N ILE A 32 4.72 24.05 -14.52
CA ILE A 32 6.08 24.02 -15.08
C ILE A 32 6.83 25.34 -14.83
N SER A 33 6.16 26.50 -14.94
CA SER A 33 6.78 27.80 -14.73
C SER A 33 7.12 28.09 -13.25
N MET A 34 6.30 27.62 -12.29
CA MET A 34 6.64 27.70 -10.86
C MET A 34 7.65 26.62 -10.39
N ARG A 35 7.81 25.51 -11.13
CA ARG A 35 8.82 24.47 -10.83
C ARG A 35 10.26 24.97 -11.04
N CYS A 36 10.48 25.98 -11.87
CA CYS A 36 11.81 26.55 -12.11
C CYS A 36 12.27 27.58 -11.05
N THR A 37 11.37 28.14 -10.23
CA THR A 37 11.71 29.19 -9.27
C THR A 37 12.14 28.67 -7.90
N LEU A 38 11.73 27.47 -7.50
CA LEU A 38 12.21 26.84 -6.25
C LEU A 38 13.62 26.22 -6.40
N LEU A 39 14.01 25.82 -7.62
CA LEU A 39 15.39 25.45 -7.96
C LEU A 39 16.41 26.57 -7.72
N ARG A 40 15.98 27.85 -7.65
CA ARG A 40 16.89 28.99 -7.40
C ARG A 40 17.22 29.23 -5.92
N ARG A 41 16.46 28.69 -4.96
CA ARG A 41 16.73 28.87 -3.52
C ARG A 41 17.42 27.69 -2.85
N ALA A 42 17.40 26.50 -3.45
CA ALA A 42 18.20 25.34 -3.01
C ALA A 42 19.71 25.46 -3.35
N GLY A 43 20.13 26.54 -4.02
CA GLY A 43 21.49 26.72 -4.56
C GLY A 43 22.56 27.17 -3.57
N PHE A 44 22.26 27.32 -2.27
CA PHE A 44 23.27 27.79 -1.31
C PHE A 44 24.36 26.73 -1.05
N LEU A 45 24.01 25.44 -0.98
CA LEU A 45 24.97 24.35 -0.77
C LEU A 45 25.36 23.62 -2.06
N GLN A 46 24.53 23.62 -3.11
CA GLN A 46 24.87 23.02 -4.41
C GLN A 46 26.05 23.72 -5.13
N ASN A 47 26.38 24.96 -4.74
CA ASN A 47 27.53 25.70 -5.28
C ASN A 47 28.85 25.43 -4.53
N LEU A 48 28.84 24.62 -3.46
CA LEU A 48 30.07 24.15 -2.81
C LEU A 48 30.62 22.97 -3.61
N LYS A 49 31.28 23.28 -4.73
CA LYS A 49 32.08 22.30 -5.45
C LYS A 49 33.22 21.83 -4.53
N PRO A 50 33.36 20.52 -4.23
CA PRO A 50 34.42 20.01 -3.37
C PRO A 50 35.82 20.24 -3.95
N GLU A 51 35.94 20.52 -5.25
CA GLU A 51 37.22 20.88 -5.89
C GLU A 51 37.80 22.23 -5.43
N LYS A 52 37.02 23.07 -4.74
CA LYS A 52 37.54 24.29 -4.09
C LYS A 52 37.83 24.00 -2.62
N ASN A 53 38.93 23.28 -2.36
CA ASN A 53 39.51 23.01 -1.02
C ASN A 53 39.81 24.26 -0.16
N ASN A 54 39.50 25.47 -0.64
CA ASN A 54 39.85 26.74 0.00
C ASN A 54 38.73 27.34 0.87
N PHE A 55 37.50 26.81 0.81
CA PHE A 55 36.40 27.33 1.65
C PHE A 55 36.48 26.79 3.08
N PHE A 56 36.56 25.46 3.22
CA PHE A 56 36.66 24.80 4.52
C PHE A 56 37.98 25.12 5.22
N THR A 57 39.12 25.07 4.50
CA THR A 57 40.44 25.40 5.07
C THR A 57 40.52 26.82 5.63
N ASN A 58 39.89 27.81 4.98
CA ASN A 58 39.81 29.18 5.48
C ASN A 58 38.80 29.37 6.63
N LEU A 59 37.76 28.54 6.73
CA LEU A 59 36.80 28.55 7.84
C LEU A 59 37.42 27.94 9.11
N TRP A 60 38.26 26.92 8.94
CA TRP A 60 38.94 26.17 10.01
C TRP A 60 40.21 26.83 10.54
N ASN A 61 40.73 27.83 9.84
CA ASN A 61 41.92 28.60 10.22
C ASN A 61 41.60 29.92 10.96
N LYS A 62 40.32 30.24 11.22
CA LYS A 62 39.94 31.40 12.02
C LYS A 62 40.14 31.12 13.52
N PRO A 63 40.69 32.05 14.31
CA PRO A 63 41.02 31.82 15.72
C PRO A 63 39.81 31.56 16.64
N ARG A 64 38.57 31.80 16.17
CA ARG A 64 37.31 31.61 16.91
C ARG A 64 36.67 30.22 16.74
N THR A 65 37.15 29.38 15.82
CA THR A 65 36.61 28.03 15.52
C THR A 65 37.63 26.93 15.82
N ARG A 66 38.47 27.15 16.84
CA ARG A 66 39.60 26.27 17.18
C ARG A 66 39.20 25.05 18.03
N ASP A 67 37.96 24.98 18.50
CA ASP A 67 37.45 23.85 19.24
C ASP A 67 37.40 22.60 18.34
N GLU A 68 38.16 21.57 18.69
CA GLU A 68 38.26 20.32 17.93
C GLU A 68 36.90 19.62 17.77
N SER A 69 35.98 19.83 18.71
CA SER A 69 34.60 19.33 18.67
C SER A 69 33.77 19.90 17.51
N ILE A 70 34.05 21.14 17.08
CA ILE A 70 33.33 21.77 15.96
C ILE A 70 33.82 21.17 14.63
N LYS A 71 35.09 20.76 14.56
CA LYS A 71 35.67 20.12 13.37
C LYS A 71 35.14 18.71 13.13
N SER A 72 34.76 17.98 14.18
CA SER A 72 34.09 16.68 14.04
C SER A 72 32.61 16.83 13.68
N TYR A 73 31.91 17.81 14.25
CA TYR A 73 30.45 17.95 14.09
C TYR A 73 30.00 18.58 12.75
N VAL A 74 30.75 19.54 12.22
CA VAL A 74 30.33 20.27 10.99
C VAL A 74 30.29 19.39 9.74
N PRO A 75 31.24 18.46 9.50
CA PRO A 75 31.10 17.48 8.41
C PRO A 75 29.82 16.65 8.53
N ASP A 76 29.48 16.19 9.74
CA ASP A 76 28.30 15.36 9.98
C ASP A 76 26.99 16.11 9.69
N VAL A 77 26.87 17.36 10.14
CA VAL A 77 25.68 18.21 9.87
C VAL A 77 25.55 18.56 8.39
N ILE A 78 26.67 18.80 7.70
CA ILE A 78 26.64 19.06 6.25
C ILE A 78 26.24 17.80 5.50
N GLU A 79 26.71 16.63 5.94
CA GLU A 79 26.32 15.36 5.35
C GLU A 79 24.82 15.08 5.58
N GLU A 80 24.32 15.33 6.79
CA GLU A 80 22.91 15.24 7.13
C GLU A 80 22.07 16.18 6.25
N GLY A 81 22.44 17.46 6.15
CA GLY A 81 21.73 18.42 5.30
C GLY A 81 21.78 18.08 3.79
N LEU A 82 22.91 17.55 3.29
CA LEU A 82 23.01 17.08 1.90
C LEU A 82 22.17 15.81 1.68
N ARG A 83 22.06 14.94 2.67
CA ARG A 83 21.24 13.73 2.65
C ARG A 83 19.75 14.09 2.60
N GLU A 84 19.32 15.05 3.42
CA GLU A 84 17.96 15.59 3.39
C GLU A 84 17.64 16.24 2.03
N GLN A 85 18.55 17.08 1.51
CA GLN A 85 18.36 17.70 0.18
C GLN A 85 18.24 16.66 -0.93
N ARG A 86 19.07 15.60 -0.91
CA ARG A 86 18.97 14.49 -1.87
C ARG A 86 17.67 13.73 -1.70
N ALA A 87 17.21 13.50 -0.47
CA ALA A 87 15.94 12.83 -0.20
C ALA A 87 14.75 13.63 -0.77
N VAL A 88 14.69 14.95 -0.50
CA VAL A 88 13.64 15.83 -1.04
C VAL A 88 13.65 15.88 -2.56
N LEU A 89 14.83 15.96 -3.19
CA LEU A 89 14.94 15.93 -4.65
C LEU A 89 14.48 14.57 -5.20
N GLN A 90 14.90 13.47 -4.59
CA GLN A 90 14.52 12.12 -4.99
C GLN A 90 12.99 11.93 -4.88
N GLU A 91 12.38 12.37 -3.78
CA GLU A 91 10.91 12.32 -3.59
C GLU A 91 10.17 13.12 -4.64
N ASN A 92 10.64 14.33 -4.95
CA ASN A 92 10.06 15.16 -6.01
C ASN A 92 10.19 14.48 -7.38
N THR A 93 11.33 13.86 -7.68
CA THR A 93 11.49 13.11 -8.94
C THR A 93 10.59 11.87 -9.01
N ALA A 94 10.44 11.13 -7.91
CA ALA A 94 9.60 9.94 -7.87
C ALA A 94 8.12 10.31 -8.02
N ARG A 95 7.66 11.34 -7.30
CA ARG A 95 6.31 11.90 -7.43
C ARG A 95 6.03 12.32 -8.88
N ASP A 96 6.92 13.09 -9.49
CA ASP A 96 6.73 13.58 -10.85
C ASP A 96 6.63 12.43 -11.85
N VAL A 97 7.48 11.40 -11.72
CA VAL A 97 7.41 10.20 -12.56
C VAL A 97 6.10 9.45 -12.39
N VAL A 98 5.63 9.27 -11.14
CA VAL A 98 4.37 8.57 -10.86
C VAL A 98 3.17 9.34 -11.43
N VAL A 99 3.13 10.66 -11.25
CA VAL A 99 2.02 11.51 -11.71
C VAL A 99 1.99 11.60 -13.23
N GLU A 100 3.13 11.88 -13.88
CA GLU A 100 3.21 12.00 -15.34
C GLU A 100 2.81 10.68 -16.02
N LEU A 101 3.39 9.57 -15.59
CA LEU A 101 3.06 8.26 -16.14
C LEU A 101 1.66 7.80 -15.75
N GLY A 102 1.19 8.15 -14.55
CA GLY A 102 -0.15 7.83 -14.07
C GLY A 102 -1.23 8.45 -14.95
N TYR A 103 -1.13 9.75 -15.23
CA TYR A 103 -2.05 10.41 -16.15
C TYR A 103 -1.92 9.90 -17.59
N LYS A 104 -0.71 9.51 -18.02
CA LYS A 104 -0.53 8.87 -19.31
C LYS A 104 -1.25 7.52 -19.41
N VAL A 105 -1.14 6.67 -18.38
CA VAL A 105 -1.87 5.40 -18.29
C VAL A 105 -3.38 5.65 -18.33
N LEU A 106 -3.90 6.60 -17.53
CA LEU A 106 -5.32 6.94 -17.51
C LEU A 106 -5.81 7.42 -18.88
N SER A 107 -5.06 8.30 -19.54
CA SER A 107 -5.38 8.77 -20.89
C SER A 107 -5.37 7.63 -21.91
N GLU A 108 -4.42 6.70 -21.83
CA GLU A 108 -4.36 5.53 -22.71
C GLU A 108 -5.54 4.58 -22.49
N ILE A 109 -5.98 4.40 -21.24
CA ILE A 109 -7.18 3.62 -20.89
C ILE A 109 -8.43 4.28 -21.48
N GLU A 110 -8.61 5.58 -21.27
CA GLU A 110 -9.74 6.35 -21.81
C GLU A 110 -9.77 6.31 -23.34
N CYS A 111 -8.60 6.34 -23.99
CA CYS A 111 -8.45 6.20 -25.44
C CYS A 111 -8.55 4.74 -25.95
N LYS A 112 -8.85 3.76 -25.07
CA LYS A 112 -8.95 2.33 -25.40
C LYS A 112 -7.72 1.80 -26.14
N ARG A 113 -6.52 2.26 -25.75
CA ARG A 113 -5.25 1.82 -26.33
C ARG A 113 -4.96 0.36 -25.95
N PRO A 114 -4.23 -0.39 -26.79
CA PRO A 114 -3.92 -1.79 -26.48
C PRO A 114 -2.96 -1.89 -25.30
N THR A 115 -3.06 -2.99 -24.54
CA THR A 115 -2.28 -3.23 -23.32
C THR A 115 -0.76 -3.12 -23.46
N PRO A 116 -0.12 -3.44 -24.61
CA PRO A 116 1.34 -3.26 -24.76
C PRO A 116 1.79 -1.80 -24.71
N SER A 117 0.91 -0.84 -24.97
CA SER A 117 1.20 0.60 -24.81
C SER A 117 1.20 1.02 -23.34
N ILE A 118 0.28 0.43 -22.55
CA ILE A 118 0.00 0.81 -21.16
C ILE A 118 0.99 0.14 -20.19
N ALA A 119 1.29 -1.13 -20.42
CA ALA A 119 2.18 -1.95 -19.59
C ALA A 119 3.52 -1.28 -19.22
N PRO A 120 4.30 -0.67 -20.16
CA PRO A 120 5.58 -0.06 -19.80
C PRO A 120 5.43 1.13 -18.84
N HIS A 121 4.37 1.93 -18.99
CA HIS A 121 4.11 3.07 -18.11
C HIS A 121 3.78 2.59 -16.69
N LEU A 122 2.88 1.60 -16.58
CA LEU A 122 2.51 1.01 -15.30
C LEU A 122 3.71 0.34 -14.60
N ASN A 123 4.51 -0.44 -15.32
CA ASN A 123 5.71 -1.09 -14.76
C ASN A 123 6.74 -0.09 -14.24
N LYS A 124 6.89 1.06 -14.92
CA LYS A 124 7.80 2.12 -14.48
C LYS A 124 7.29 2.82 -13.20
N ILE A 125 5.97 2.95 -13.03
CA ILE A 125 5.36 3.40 -11.77
C ILE A 125 5.67 2.40 -10.65
N LEU A 126 5.39 1.11 -10.87
CA LEU A 126 5.66 0.05 -9.87
C LEU A 126 7.15 -0.03 -9.49
N THR A 127 8.04 0.24 -10.44
CA THR A 127 9.48 0.28 -10.19
C THR A 127 9.88 1.40 -9.23
N GLN A 128 9.14 2.54 -9.21
CA GLN A 128 9.35 3.55 -8.19
C GLN A 128 9.11 2.96 -6.81
N TYR A 129 8.07 2.14 -6.65
CA TYR A 129 7.76 1.43 -5.39
C TYR A 129 8.67 0.23 -5.12
N GLY A 130 9.67 -0.04 -5.95
CA GLY A 130 10.63 -1.13 -5.78
C GLY A 130 10.17 -2.47 -6.34
N TYR A 131 9.06 -2.52 -7.07
CA TYR A 131 8.53 -3.76 -7.64
C TYR A 131 8.63 -3.77 -9.15
N LYS A 132 9.02 -4.93 -9.70
CA LYS A 132 9.13 -5.17 -11.13
C LYS A 132 8.33 -6.39 -11.52
N ASP A 133 7.75 -6.37 -12.72
CA ASP A 133 7.09 -7.53 -13.32
C ASP A 133 6.02 -8.16 -12.41
N LEU A 134 5.15 -7.32 -11.83
CA LEU A 134 4.03 -7.78 -11.00
C LEU A 134 2.83 -8.22 -11.86
N ILE A 135 2.75 -7.76 -13.11
CA ILE A 135 1.61 -8.06 -13.98
C ILE A 135 2.06 -8.35 -15.40
N ALA A 136 1.63 -9.50 -15.91
CA ALA A 136 1.82 -9.86 -17.31
C ALA A 136 0.72 -9.26 -18.20
N GLN A 137 0.90 -9.34 -19.53
CA GLN A 137 -0.03 -8.73 -20.49
C GLN A 137 -1.47 -9.26 -20.38
N ARG A 138 -1.64 -10.57 -20.18
CA ARG A 138 -2.96 -11.21 -20.07
C ARG A 138 -3.71 -10.78 -18.80
N PRO A 139 -3.13 -10.87 -17.59
CA PRO A 139 -3.74 -10.27 -16.38
C PRO A 139 -4.04 -8.78 -16.52
N LEU A 140 -3.14 -8.00 -17.14
CA LEU A 140 -3.37 -6.58 -17.36
C LEU A 140 -4.58 -6.33 -18.27
N SER A 141 -4.78 -7.16 -19.30
CA SER A 141 -5.97 -7.07 -20.15
C SER A 141 -7.27 -7.34 -19.39
N TYR A 142 -7.27 -8.33 -18.49
CA TYR A 142 -8.41 -8.61 -17.61
C TYR A 142 -8.67 -7.45 -16.64
N LEU A 143 -7.60 -6.87 -16.09
CA LEU A 143 -7.68 -5.77 -15.13
C LEU A 143 -8.26 -4.49 -15.74
N LEU A 144 -7.84 -4.14 -16.96
CA LEU A 144 -8.27 -2.92 -17.65
C LEU A 144 -9.59 -3.09 -18.41
N TYR A 145 -9.86 -4.30 -18.90
CA TYR A 145 -11.04 -4.61 -19.73
C TYR A 145 -11.74 -5.89 -19.23
N PRO A 146 -12.28 -5.89 -17.99
CA PRO A 146 -12.84 -7.09 -17.38
C PRO A 146 -13.98 -7.70 -18.20
N CYS A 147 -14.81 -6.88 -18.85
CA CYS A 147 -15.94 -7.34 -19.65
C CYS A 147 -15.57 -8.01 -20.98
N SER A 148 -14.33 -7.87 -21.45
CA SER A 148 -13.90 -8.43 -22.74
C SER A 148 -13.45 -9.89 -22.66
N THR A 149 -13.40 -10.47 -21.46
CA THR A 149 -12.80 -11.80 -21.19
C THR A 149 -13.77 -12.81 -20.58
N ILE A 150 -15.04 -12.42 -20.39
CA ILE A 150 -16.03 -13.20 -19.63
C ILE A 150 -16.68 -14.26 -20.54
N ASN A 151 -16.08 -15.45 -20.58
CA ASN A 151 -16.76 -16.67 -21.05
C ASN A 151 -17.34 -17.50 -19.88
N THR A 152 -17.18 -17.08 -18.62
CA THR A 152 -17.42 -17.92 -17.43
C THR A 152 -18.62 -17.51 -16.56
N GLY A 153 -19.45 -16.55 -16.99
CA GLY A 153 -20.71 -16.19 -16.31
C GLY A 153 -20.57 -15.57 -14.90
N HIS A 154 -19.35 -15.46 -14.37
CA HIS A 154 -19.09 -14.85 -13.07
C HIS A 154 -18.83 -13.35 -13.24
N GLN A 155 -19.52 -12.54 -12.44
CA GLN A 155 -19.26 -11.10 -12.36
C GLN A 155 -17.81 -10.86 -11.91
N PRO A 156 -17.06 -9.97 -12.56
CA PRO A 156 -15.71 -9.62 -12.15
C PRO A 156 -15.73 -9.01 -10.75
N HIS A 157 -14.66 -9.24 -9.99
CA HIS A 157 -14.53 -8.75 -8.62
C HIS A 157 -14.57 -7.21 -8.57
N GLU A 158 -15.15 -6.64 -7.52
CA GLU A 158 -15.33 -5.19 -7.36
C GLU A 158 -14.01 -4.40 -7.51
N LEU A 159 -12.92 -4.88 -6.91
CA LEU A 159 -11.58 -4.27 -7.04
C LEU A 159 -11.06 -4.21 -8.48
N VAL A 160 -11.46 -5.16 -9.33
CA VAL A 160 -11.08 -5.20 -10.75
C VAL A 160 -11.97 -4.22 -11.53
N LEU A 161 -13.27 -4.21 -11.27
CA LEU A 161 -14.20 -3.26 -11.88
C LEU A 161 -13.84 -1.80 -11.59
N ASN A 162 -13.50 -1.52 -10.33
CA ASN A 162 -13.16 -0.19 -9.86
C ASN A 162 -11.67 0.14 -10.03
N PHE A 163 -10.89 -0.70 -10.74
CA PHE A 163 -9.44 -0.52 -10.86
C PHE A 163 -9.06 0.86 -11.40
N THR A 164 -9.68 1.29 -12.50
CA THR A 164 -9.36 2.58 -13.14
C THR A 164 -9.61 3.76 -12.21
N GLU A 165 -10.71 3.74 -11.44
CA GLU A 165 -11.04 4.80 -10.47
C GLU A 165 -10.14 4.76 -9.24
N ASN A 166 -9.80 3.58 -8.74
CA ASN A 166 -8.82 3.40 -7.67
C ASN A 166 -7.43 3.91 -8.11
N PHE A 167 -7.04 3.62 -9.35
CA PHE A 167 -5.78 4.09 -9.93
C PHE A 167 -5.77 5.60 -10.13
N ARG A 168 -6.87 6.20 -10.62
CA ARG A 168 -7.05 7.65 -10.70
C ARG A 168 -6.89 8.31 -9.33
N SER A 169 -7.61 7.79 -8.33
CA SER A 169 -7.56 8.29 -6.95
C SER A 169 -6.14 8.23 -6.39
N PHE A 170 -5.42 7.14 -6.65
CA PHE A 170 -4.03 6.99 -6.25
C PHE A 170 -3.11 8.05 -6.89
N VAL A 171 -3.24 8.28 -8.20
CA VAL A 171 -2.42 9.28 -8.91
C VAL A 171 -2.69 10.68 -8.38
N GLU A 172 -3.97 11.04 -8.16
CA GLU A 172 -4.35 12.32 -7.58
C GLU A 172 -3.83 12.49 -6.15
N GLU A 173 -3.85 11.43 -5.35
CA GLU A 173 -3.34 11.44 -3.98
C GLU A 173 -1.82 11.65 -3.95
N VAL A 174 -1.07 10.97 -4.83
CA VAL A 174 0.37 11.19 -4.99
C VAL A 174 0.66 12.60 -5.52
N GLU A 175 -0.21 13.15 -6.37
CA GLU A 175 -0.10 14.53 -6.82
C GLU A 175 -0.36 15.53 -5.68
N ARG A 176 -1.30 15.28 -4.76
CA ARG A 176 -1.60 16.23 -3.68
C ARG A 176 -0.61 16.14 -2.53
N ASN A 177 -0.35 14.92 -2.06
CA ASN A 177 0.32 14.66 -0.79
C ASN A 177 1.73 14.12 -0.95
N GLY A 178 2.19 13.93 -2.20
CA GLY A 178 3.51 13.40 -2.50
C GLY A 178 3.56 11.88 -2.49
N CYS A 179 4.72 11.34 -2.80
CA CYS A 179 4.94 9.91 -2.85
C CYS A 179 5.43 9.44 -1.48
N SER A 180 4.64 8.67 -0.72
CA SER A 180 5.01 8.12 0.61
C SER A 180 6.06 7.00 0.52
N LEU A 181 6.97 7.14 -0.44
CA LEU A 181 7.86 6.14 -0.94
C LEU A 181 9.14 6.25 -0.12
N ARG A 182 9.13 5.70 1.13
CA ARG A 182 10.32 5.30 1.92
C ARG A 182 10.01 5.19 3.42
N ASN A 183 9.74 3.98 3.90
CA ASN A 183 9.92 3.62 5.31
C ASN A 183 10.77 2.36 5.53
N LYS A 184 11.50 1.89 4.50
CA LYS A 184 12.31 0.67 4.60
C LYS A 184 13.66 0.85 5.29
N ASN A 185 14.21 2.07 5.37
CA ASN A 185 15.57 2.30 5.88
C ASN A 185 15.67 3.08 7.19
N GLN A 186 14.63 3.81 7.64
CA GLN A 186 14.71 4.52 8.93
C GLN A 186 14.47 3.58 10.12
N ASN A 187 13.55 2.63 10.01
CA ASN A 187 13.21 1.72 11.12
C ASN A 187 14.29 0.65 11.42
N LYS A 188 15.29 0.43 10.54
CA LYS A 188 16.41 -0.48 10.82
C LYS A 188 17.54 0.16 11.62
N GLU A 189 17.69 1.48 11.52
CA GLU A 189 18.73 2.24 12.24
C GLU A 189 18.28 2.59 13.67
N GLU A 190 17.00 2.84 13.91
CA GLU A 190 16.49 3.08 15.28
C GLU A 190 16.52 1.83 16.17
N GLN A 191 16.29 0.64 15.61
CA GLN A 191 16.32 -0.61 16.40
C GLN A 191 17.73 -1.13 16.71
N THR A 192 18.76 -0.60 16.05
CA THR A 192 20.16 -0.94 16.36
C THR A 192 20.81 0.04 17.34
N ALA A 193 20.15 1.17 17.65
CA ALA A 193 20.67 2.19 18.57
C ALA A 193 20.24 2.01 20.05
N GLU A 194 19.18 1.25 20.35
CA GLU A 194 18.63 1.13 21.71
C GLU A 194 19.12 -0.09 22.53
N SER A 195 19.94 -1.00 21.98
CA SER A 195 20.40 -2.21 22.71
C SER A 195 21.71 -2.05 23.49
N GLY A 196 22.11 -0.83 23.83
CA GLY A 196 23.43 -0.55 24.41
C GLY A 196 23.45 0.47 25.53
N LYS A 197 22.75 0.23 26.66
CA LYS A 197 23.15 0.76 27.99
C LYS A 197 22.38 0.09 29.14
N VAL A 198 23.05 -0.85 29.79
CA VAL A 198 22.75 -1.31 31.17
C VAL A 198 23.88 -0.82 32.07
N SER A 199 23.55 -0.10 33.15
CA SER A 199 24.31 -0.15 34.41
C SER A 199 23.44 0.35 35.59
N THR A 200 23.00 -0.60 36.41
CA THR A 200 23.03 -0.67 37.90
C THR A 200 22.95 0.65 38.73
N VAL A 201 21.82 0.98 39.41
CA VAL A 201 21.46 0.73 40.86
C VAL A 201 22.10 1.73 41.86
N PRO A 202 21.53 2.15 43.03
CA PRO A 202 20.25 1.81 43.73
C PRO A 202 19.38 3.02 44.21
N THR A 203 18.20 2.68 44.74
CA THR A 203 17.24 3.46 45.56
C THR A 203 17.82 3.95 46.90
N PRO A 204 17.12 4.88 47.59
CA PRO A 204 16.38 4.45 48.79
C PRO A 204 14.98 5.10 48.99
N ASP A 205 14.15 4.38 49.75
CA ASP A 205 12.81 4.71 50.26
C ASP A 205 12.77 5.91 51.23
N VAL A 206 11.65 6.66 51.31
CA VAL A 206 11.02 7.13 52.57
C VAL A 206 9.50 7.34 52.39
N ASN A 207 8.74 6.83 53.38
CA ASN A 207 7.29 6.84 53.60
C ASN A 207 6.68 8.18 54.10
N GLY A 208 5.34 8.30 54.04
CA GLY A 208 4.50 9.07 54.98
C GLY A 208 3.52 10.04 54.29
N ALA A 209 2.23 9.71 54.11
CA ALA A 209 1.11 9.73 55.08
C ALA A 209 0.45 11.12 55.28
N ASP A 210 -0.84 11.16 54.87
CA ASP A 210 -2.00 11.88 55.40
C ASP A 210 -1.99 13.42 55.61
N ALA A 211 -2.89 14.12 54.90
CA ALA A 211 -4.05 14.82 55.49
C ALA A 211 -4.81 15.69 54.45
N ILE A 212 -6.11 15.44 54.32
CA ILE A 212 -7.14 16.41 53.85
C ILE A 212 -7.79 16.96 55.15
N PRO A 213 -8.26 18.23 55.22
CA PRO A 213 -9.67 18.50 54.84
C PRO A 213 -9.96 19.90 54.22
N SER A 214 -10.74 19.87 53.13
CA SER A 214 -11.95 20.67 52.83
C SER A 214 -11.94 22.21 52.90
N ASP A 215 -12.32 22.89 51.80
CA ASP A 215 -13.70 23.42 51.66
C ASP A 215 -14.04 23.98 50.25
N MET A 216 -15.19 23.55 49.73
CA MET A 216 -16.24 24.22 48.93
C MET A 216 -15.90 25.31 47.88
N THR A 217 -16.20 25.08 46.60
CA THR A 217 -17.44 25.54 45.90
C THR A 217 -17.40 25.45 44.36
N SER A 218 -18.58 25.21 43.80
CA SER A 218 -19.10 25.48 42.44
C SER A 218 -18.69 24.59 41.25
N ASP A 219 -19.58 23.64 40.98
CA ASP A 219 -20.20 23.32 39.68
C ASP A 219 -19.65 24.03 38.43
N THR A 220 -19.06 23.24 37.52
CA THR A 220 -19.35 23.39 36.09
C THR A 220 -19.24 22.04 35.39
N LEU A 221 -20.17 21.88 34.46
CA LEU A 221 -20.55 20.67 33.76
C LEU A 221 -19.42 20.05 32.92
N LYS A 222 -19.37 18.72 32.97
CA LYS A 222 -19.14 17.81 31.84
C LYS A 222 -18.11 18.28 30.79
N SER A 223 -16.87 17.90 31.00
CA SER A 223 -16.05 17.39 29.90
C SER A 223 -15.27 16.23 30.47
N GLY A 224 -15.78 15.01 30.25
CA GLY A 224 -14.97 13.82 30.47
C GLY A 224 -13.69 13.97 29.66
N PRO A 225 -12.55 13.42 30.12
CA PRO A 225 -11.33 13.47 29.33
C PRO A 225 -11.68 12.90 27.97
N VAL A 226 -11.62 13.75 26.93
CA VAL A 226 -11.60 13.28 25.55
C VAL A 226 -10.41 12.36 25.51
N ILE A 227 -10.69 11.06 25.56
CA ILE A 227 -9.74 10.02 25.23
C ILE A 227 -9.50 10.27 23.75
N MET A 228 -8.58 11.20 23.47
CA MET A 228 -7.88 11.26 22.21
C MET A 228 -7.33 9.85 22.10
N ALA A 229 -7.96 9.04 21.25
CA ALA A 229 -7.41 7.76 20.86
C ALA A 229 -5.92 8.01 20.62
N SER A 230 -5.09 7.16 21.19
CA SER A 230 -3.66 7.17 20.95
C SER A 230 -3.43 7.43 19.46
N ALA A 231 -2.39 8.19 19.12
CA ALA A 231 -1.99 8.46 17.74
C ALA A 231 -1.62 7.13 17.06
N ASP A 232 -2.63 6.34 16.75
CA ASP A 232 -2.55 4.97 16.29
C ASP A 232 -2.29 5.07 14.80
N LYS A 233 -0.99 5.14 14.49
CA LYS A 233 -0.32 4.62 13.28
C LYS A 233 -1.23 4.44 12.06
N HIS A 234 -1.94 5.49 11.65
CA HIS A 234 -2.83 5.42 10.50
C HIS A 234 -1.99 5.39 9.23
N GLU A 235 -2.28 4.45 8.35
CA GLU A 235 -1.61 4.39 7.05
C GLU A 235 -1.94 5.64 6.23
N PRO A 236 -0.97 6.28 5.58
CA PRO A 236 -1.28 7.37 4.67
C PRO A 236 -2.20 6.88 3.55
N MET A 237 -3.13 7.73 3.12
CA MET A 237 -4.14 7.38 2.11
C MET A 237 -3.51 6.88 0.80
N GLY A 238 -2.35 7.43 0.41
CA GLY A 238 -1.60 6.95 -0.76
C GLY A 238 -1.17 5.48 -0.66
N VAL A 239 -0.77 5.02 0.52
CA VAL A 239 -0.43 3.60 0.78
C VAL A 239 -1.70 2.75 0.70
N THR A 240 -2.78 3.21 1.30
CA THR A 240 -4.09 2.53 1.22
C THR A 240 -4.53 2.30 -0.22
N LEU A 241 -4.46 3.33 -1.06
CA LEU A 241 -4.84 3.24 -2.47
C LEU A 241 -3.88 2.35 -3.27
N PHE A 242 -2.58 2.41 -2.97
CA PHE A 242 -1.59 1.53 -3.58
C PHE A 242 -1.85 0.05 -3.26
N ILE A 243 -2.19 -0.28 -2.01
CA ILE A 243 -2.57 -1.65 -1.62
C ILE A 243 -3.82 -2.10 -2.38
N ARG A 244 -4.83 -1.23 -2.55
CA ARG A 244 -6.04 -1.57 -3.33
C ARG A 244 -5.71 -1.89 -4.79
N ILE A 245 -4.80 -1.13 -5.40
CA ILE A 245 -4.28 -1.40 -6.76
C ILE A 245 -3.61 -2.79 -6.80
N LEU A 246 -2.72 -3.09 -5.86
CA LEU A 246 -2.04 -4.38 -5.76
C LEU A 246 -3.01 -5.56 -5.56
N SER A 247 -4.03 -5.39 -4.72
CA SER A 247 -5.08 -6.39 -4.52
C SER A 247 -5.88 -6.65 -5.81
N GLY A 248 -6.23 -5.58 -6.55
CA GLY A 248 -6.88 -5.72 -7.86
C GLY A 248 -6.00 -6.46 -8.88
N MET A 249 -4.71 -6.12 -8.93
CA MET A 249 -3.72 -6.82 -9.76
C MET A 249 -3.57 -8.29 -9.37
N SER A 250 -3.55 -8.60 -8.07
CA SER A 250 -3.47 -9.97 -7.57
C SER A 250 -4.66 -10.81 -8.07
N ILE A 251 -5.88 -10.28 -7.97
CA ILE A 251 -7.09 -10.96 -8.44
C ILE A 251 -7.03 -11.18 -9.96
N ALA A 252 -6.55 -10.20 -10.72
CA ALA A 252 -6.38 -10.35 -12.17
C ALA A 252 -5.36 -11.44 -12.55
N ASN A 253 -4.25 -11.54 -11.80
CA ASN A 253 -3.26 -12.60 -11.96
C ASN A 253 -3.85 -13.98 -11.65
N VAL A 254 -4.64 -14.08 -10.57
CA VAL A 254 -5.36 -15.31 -10.21
C VAL A 254 -6.31 -15.79 -11.31
N GLN A 255 -7.08 -14.87 -11.91
CA GLN A 255 -8.01 -15.20 -13.00
C GLN A 255 -7.28 -15.63 -14.28
N SER A 256 -6.05 -15.16 -14.47
CA SER A 256 -5.22 -15.53 -15.61
C SER A 256 -4.41 -16.82 -15.38
N GLY A 257 -4.42 -17.37 -14.17
CA GLY A 257 -3.66 -18.56 -13.77
C GLY A 257 -2.23 -18.32 -13.32
N ASP A 258 -1.75 -17.06 -13.32
CA ASP A 258 -0.41 -16.72 -12.81
C ASP A 258 -0.46 -16.53 -11.28
N LEU A 259 -0.47 -17.64 -10.57
CA LEU A 259 -0.57 -17.64 -9.12
C LEU A 259 0.70 -17.11 -8.44
N ALA A 260 1.88 -17.22 -9.08
CA ALA A 260 3.14 -16.75 -8.50
C ALA A 260 3.19 -15.22 -8.45
N SER A 261 2.86 -14.55 -9.56
CA SER A 261 2.75 -13.08 -9.58
C SER A 261 1.62 -12.58 -8.68
N ALA A 262 0.53 -13.34 -8.54
CA ALA A 262 -0.55 -13.00 -7.61
C ALA A 262 -0.09 -12.94 -6.15
N VAL A 263 0.71 -13.91 -5.69
CA VAL A 263 1.31 -13.91 -4.34
C VAL A 263 2.25 -12.71 -4.19
N ARG A 264 3.11 -12.45 -5.19
CA ARG A 264 4.02 -11.29 -5.16
C ARG A 264 3.30 -9.94 -5.03
N CYS A 265 2.13 -9.78 -5.66
CA CYS A 265 1.31 -8.59 -5.48
C CYS A 265 0.81 -8.44 -4.04
N VAL A 266 0.42 -9.56 -3.41
CA VAL A 266 -0.07 -9.55 -2.02
C VAL A 266 1.08 -9.28 -1.05
N ASP A 267 2.24 -9.92 -1.24
CA ASP A 267 3.45 -9.69 -0.45
C ASP A 267 3.88 -8.22 -0.53
N ALA A 268 3.87 -7.64 -1.74
CA ALA A 268 4.13 -6.23 -1.95
C ALA A 268 3.18 -5.32 -1.16
N GLY A 269 1.92 -5.71 -1.02
CA GLY A 269 0.93 -4.97 -0.21
C GLY A 269 1.21 -5.11 1.28
N LEU A 270 1.49 -6.33 1.75
CA LEU A 270 1.76 -6.63 3.16
C LEU A 270 2.94 -5.85 3.73
N GLU A 271 3.93 -5.50 2.91
CA GLU A 271 5.08 -4.69 3.33
C GLU A 271 4.72 -3.26 3.76
N TYR A 272 3.61 -2.70 3.28
CA TYR A 272 3.19 -1.34 3.63
C TYR A 272 2.04 -1.29 4.64
N VAL A 273 1.38 -2.41 4.88
CA VAL A 273 0.22 -2.47 5.76
C VAL A 273 0.63 -2.38 7.22
N VAL A 274 -0.02 -1.47 7.92
CA VAL A 274 0.04 -1.29 9.37
C VAL A 274 -1.30 -1.67 10.00
N GLU A 275 -2.42 -1.41 9.29
CA GLU A 275 -3.78 -1.64 9.77
C GLU A 275 -4.08 -3.15 9.87
N PRO A 276 -4.43 -3.67 11.06
CA PRO A 276 -4.66 -5.10 11.27
C PRO A 276 -5.78 -5.66 10.39
N SER A 277 -6.89 -4.93 10.24
CA SER A 277 -8.02 -5.37 9.39
C SER A 277 -7.61 -5.63 7.94
N ARG A 278 -6.82 -4.71 7.37
CA ARG A 278 -6.31 -4.84 5.99
C ARG A 278 -5.26 -5.92 5.88
N ARG A 279 -4.41 -6.06 6.89
CA ARG A 279 -3.38 -7.11 6.95
C ARG A 279 -4.04 -8.48 6.94
N GLY A 280 -5.05 -8.70 7.78
CA GLY A 280 -5.82 -9.93 7.80
C GLY A 280 -6.53 -10.22 6.47
N ALA A 281 -7.05 -9.19 5.79
CA ALA A 281 -7.63 -9.35 4.45
C ALA A 281 -6.61 -9.80 3.39
N LEU A 282 -5.42 -9.20 3.37
CA LEU A 282 -4.34 -9.61 2.47
C LEU A 282 -3.84 -11.02 2.78
N LEU A 283 -3.68 -11.38 4.06
CA LEU A 283 -3.28 -12.73 4.46
C LEU A 283 -4.33 -13.79 4.08
N GLY A 284 -5.62 -13.48 4.25
CA GLY A 284 -6.71 -14.33 3.79
C GLY A 284 -6.70 -14.52 2.27
N MET A 285 -6.46 -13.44 1.51
CA MET A 285 -6.26 -13.52 0.06
C MET A 285 -5.05 -14.40 -0.29
N LYS A 286 -3.92 -14.22 0.39
CA LYS A 286 -2.70 -15.02 0.19
C LYS A 286 -2.97 -16.50 0.43
N SER A 287 -3.64 -16.85 1.52
CA SER A 287 -4.05 -18.23 1.83
C SER A 287 -4.87 -18.84 0.70
N GLY A 288 -5.89 -18.13 0.21
CA GLY A 288 -6.69 -18.61 -0.93
C GLY A 288 -5.90 -18.81 -2.23
N ILE A 289 -4.85 -18.01 -2.47
CA ILE A 289 -3.96 -18.19 -3.62
C ILE A 289 -3.07 -19.42 -3.42
N LEU A 290 -2.52 -19.63 -2.22
CA LEU A 290 -1.68 -20.78 -1.88
C LEU A 290 -2.45 -22.11 -1.95
N VAL A 291 -3.72 -22.10 -1.55
CA VAL A 291 -4.64 -23.24 -1.75
C VAL A 291 -4.71 -23.62 -3.23
N ARG A 292 -4.84 -22.65 -4.14
CA ARG A 292 -4.86 -22.92 -5.60
C ARG A 292 -3.51 -23.41 -6.11
N GLN A 293 -2.42 -23.03 -5.47
CA GLN A 293 -1.08 -23.57 -5.75
C GLN A 293 -0.85 -24.97 -5.14
N ARG A 294 -1.83 -25.53 -4.40
CA ARG A 294 -1.71 -26.79 -3.65
C ARG A 294 -0.64 -26.78 -2.56
N LYS A 295 -0.29 -25.60 -2.05
CA LYS A 295 0.62 -25.42 -0.91
C LYS A 295 -0.20 -25.29 0.37
N TYR A 296 -0.73 -26.41 0.85
CA TYR A 296 -1.76 -26.39 1.89
C TYR A 296 -1.19 -26.02 3.27
N GLU A 297 0.02 -26.44 3.60
CA GLU A 297 0.68 -26.11 4.88
C GLU A 297 0.91 -24.59 5.01
N GLU A 298 1.55 -23.98 4.00
CA GLU A 298 1.76 -22.52 3.95
C GLU A 298 0.42 -21.75 3.96
N ALA A 299 -0.63 -22.32 3.33
CA ALA A 299 -1.95 -21.71 3.31
C ALA A 299 -2.62 -21.70 4.69
N VAL A 300 -2.44 -22.78 5.48
CA VAL A 300 -2.93 -22.86 6.86
C VAL A 300 -2.24 -21.83 7.74
N GLU A 301 -0.91 -21.71 7.65
CA GLU A 301 -0.15 -20.71 8.41
C GLU A 301 -0.64 -19.28 8.12
N CYS A 302 -0.78 -18.94 6.83
CA CYS A 302 -1.31 -17.63 6.43
C CYS A 302 -2.76 -17.41 6.90
N ALA A 303 -3.59 -18.45 6.86
CA ALA A 303 -4.98 -18.38 7.34
C ALA A 303 -5.07 -18.16 8.85
N MET A 304 -4.24 -18.87 9.62
CA MET A 304 -4.17 -18.71 11.08
C MET A 304 -3.68 -17.30 11.44
N GLU A 305 -2.66 -16.78 10.75
CA GLU A 305 -2.20 -15.40 10.95
C GLU A 305 -3.31 -14.39 10.61
N ALA A 306 -4.06 -14.60 9.50
CA ALA A 306 -5.16 -13.74 9.12
C ALA A 306 -6.27 -13.67 10.19
N VAL A 307 -6.59 -14.81 10.79
CA VAL A 307 -7.56 -14.92 11.88
C VAL A 307 -7.04 -14.28 13.16
N GLN A 308 -5.77 -14.49 13.51
CA GLN A 308 -5.18 -13.91 14.70
C GLN A 308 -5.12 -12.39 14.64
N VAL A 309 -4.82 -11.82 13.47
CA VAL A 309 -4.63 -10.38 13.30
C VAL A 309 -5.96 -9.62 13.25
N SER A 310 -6.98 -10.15 12.56
CA SER A 310 -8.22 -9.41 12.36
C SER A 310 -9.50 -10.24 12.41
N GLY A 311 -9.42 -11.52 12.74
CA GLY A 311 -10.56 -12.44 12.65
C GLY A 311 -11.13 -12.50 11.23
N ASN A 312 -10.30 -12.44 10.17
CA ASN A 312 -10.84 -12.35 8.82
C ASN A 312 -11.59 -13.64 8.41
N ILE A 313 -12.82 -13.49 7.92
CA ILE A 313 -13.67 -14.59 7.41
C ILE A 313 -12.96 -15.44 6.35
N GLN A 314 -12.24 -14.81 5.41
CA GLN A 314 -11.53 -15.54 4.36
C GLN A 314 -10.40 -16.39 4.95
N GLY A 315 -9.80 -15.98 6.07
CA GLY A 315 -8.86 -16.81 6.81
C GLY A 315 -9.51 -18.11 7.30
N TYR A 316 -10.70 -18.02 7.91
CA TYR A 316 -11.45 -19.19 8.34
C TYR A 316 -11.80 -20.14 7.19
N ILE A 317 -12.36 -19.60 6.10
CA ILE A 317 -12.78 -20.40 4.94
C ILE A 317 -11.60 -21.10 4.27
N GLN A 318 -10.54 -20.35 3.94
CA GLN A 318 -9.39 -20.90 3.20
C GLN A 318 -8.54 -21.80 4.10
N GLY A 319 -8.41 -21.48 5.38
CA GLY A 319 -7.72 -22.32 6.37
C GLY A 319 -8.40 -23.66 6.57
N ALA A 320 -9.73 -23.67 6.75
CA ALA A 320 -10.49 -24.91 6.88
C ALA A 320 -10.40 -25.77 5.61
N PHE A 321 -10.48 -25.16 4.44
CA PHE A 321 -10.29 -25.87 3.18
C PHE A 321 -8.88 -26.47 3.06
N ALA A 322 -7.84 -25.73 3.43
CA ALA A 322 -6.47 -26.22 3.41
C ALA A 322 -6.25 -27.38 4.41
N MET A 323 -6.81 -27.29 5.62
CA MET A 323 -6.77 -28.38 6.62
C MET A 323 -7.50 -29.63 6.14
N HIS A 324 -8.64 -29.46 5.47
CA HIS A 324 -9.38 -30.55 4.85
C HIS A 324 -8.54 -31.26 3.77
N MET A 325 -7.85 -30.51 2.91
CA MET A 325 -6.93 -31.07 1.92
C MET A 325 -5.71 -31.79 2.54
N LEU A 326 -5.37 -31.46 3.79
CA LEU A 326 -4.33 -32.13 4.60
C LEU A 326 -4.88 -33.29 5.44
N HIS A 327 -6.15 -33.68 5.27
CA HIS A 327 -6.83 -34.72 6.04
C HIS A 327 -6.93 -34.45 7.55
N ARG A 328 -6.82 -33.18 7.98
CA ARG A 328 -6.97 -32.75 9.38
C ARG A 328 -8.39 -32.26 9.64
N LEU A 329 -9.38 -33.13 9.42
CA LEU A 329 -10.81 -32.77 9.46
C LEU A 329 -11.26 -32.30 10.85
N GLU A 330 -10.83 -32.96 11.92
CA GLU A 330 -11.20 -32.57 13.29
C GLU A 330 -10.76 -31.14 13.63
N GLU A 331 -9.55 -30.77 13.20
CA GLU A 331 -9.03 -29.42 13.39
C GLU A 331 -9.77 -28.41 12.54
N ALA A 332 -10.13 -28.76 11.30
CA ALA A 332 -10.92 -27.91 10.41
C ALA A 332 -12.31 -27.60 11.01
N VAL A 333 -12.98 -28.60 11.61
CA VAL A 333 -14.28 -28.40 12.27
C VAL A 333 -14.16 -27.45 13.45
N LYS A 334 -13.21 -27.69 14.36
CA LYS A 334 -12.96 -26.78 15.50
C LYS A 334 -12.62 -25.36 15.04
N PHE A 335 -11.86 -25.24 13.95
CA PHE A 335 -11.50 -23.95 13.38
C PHE A 335 -12.71 -23.21 12.79
N LEU A 336 -13.62 -23.93 12.11
CA LEU A 336 -14.87 -23.37 11.60
C LEU A 336 -15.88 -23.03 12.70
N GLU A 337 -15.94 -23.81 13.79
CA GLU A 337 -16.75 -23.49 14.96
C GLU A 337 -16.34 -22.15 15.57
N ARG A 338 -15.04 -21.92 15.75
CA ARG A 338 -14.51 -20.62 16.17
C ARG A 338 -14.85 -19.51 15.18
N GLY A 339 -14.74 -19.79 13.88
CA GLY A 339 -15.14 -18.85 12.84
C GLY A 339 -16.62 -18.46 12.91
N ARG A 340 -17.50 -19.38 13.30
CA ARG A 340 -18.93 -19.14 13.51
C ARG A 340 -19.20 -18.30 14.75
N GLU A 341 -18.44 -18.49 15.82
CA GLU A 341 -18.52 -17.62 17.02
C GLU A 341 -18.15 -16.17 16.68
N ASP A 342 -17.09 -15.99 15.90
CA ASP A 342 -16.65 -14.66 15.45
C ASP A 342 -17.59 -14.04 14.41
N HIS A 343 -18.16 -14.87 13.51
CA HIS A 343 -19.01 -14.43 12.38
C HIS A 343 -20.32 -15.20 12.30
N PRO A 344 -21.26 -15.00 13.23
CA PRO A 344 -22.46 -15.83 13.36
C PRO A 344 -23.44 -15.69 12.19
N MET A 345 -23.37 -14.60 11.42
CA MET A 345 -24.26 -14.37 10.27
C MET A 345 -23.74 -14.98 8.95
N ASN A 346 -22.56 -15.60 8.94
CA ASN A 346 -21.99 -16.14 7.72
C ASN A 346 -22.46 -17.58 7.46
N THR A 347 -23.32 -17.76 6.47
CA THR A 347 -23.85 -19.08 6.08
C THR A 347 -22.80 -19.99 5.44
N GLN A 348 -21.76 -19.45 4.81
CA GLN A 348 -20.72 -20.25 4.16
C GLN A 348 -19.90 -21.06 5.16
N LEU A 349 -19.67 -20.51 6.36
CA LEU A 349 -18.96 -21.22 7.43
C LEU A 349 -19.77 -22.42 7.91
N LEU A 350 -21.09 -22.27 8.04
CA LEU A 350 -22.00 -23.35 8.42
C LEU A 350 -22.03 -24.45 7.36
N ASP A 351 -22.16 -24.08 6.08
CA ASP A 351 -22.16 -25.04 4.98
C ASP A 351 -20.85 -25.84 4.89
N LEU A 352 -19.71 -25.20 5.16
CA LEU A 352 -18.40 -25.86 5.19
C LEU A 352 -18.23 -26.76 6.40
N MET A 353 -18.72 -26.33 7.56
CA MET A 353 -18.68 -27.10 8.80
C MET A 353 -19.53 -28.36 8.68
N ASP A 354 -20.77 -28.23 8.18
CA ASP A 354 -21.67 -29.37 7.96
C ASP A 354 -21.09 -30.40 6.98
N LYS A 355 -20.37 -29.94 5.94
CA LYS A 355 -19.65 -30.83 5.02
C LYS A 355 -18.51 -31.56 5.73
N ALA A 356 -17.67 -30.83 6.47
CA ALA A 356 -16.55 -31.40 7.19
C ALA A 356 -17.00 -32.43 8.25
N VAL A 357 -18.08 -32.16 8.98
CA VAL A 357 -18.66 -33.09 9.97
C VAL A 357 -19.22 -34.34 9.30
N LYS A 358 -19.99 -34.20 8.21
CA LYS A 358 -20.51 -35.36 7.46
C LYS A 358 -19.41 -36.27 6.95
N GLU A 359 -18.30 -35.69 6.50
CA GLU A 359 -17.16 -36.47 6.04
C GLU A 359 -16.41 -37.14 7.20
N LEU A 360 -16.30 -36.49 8.35
CA LEU A 360 -15.73 -37.08 9.56
C LEU A 360 -16.56 -38.27 10.05
N GLU A 361 -17.88 -38.17 10.03
CA GLU A 361 -18.81 -39.27 10.37
C GLU A 361 -18.74 -40.43 9.37
N GLN A 362 -18.41 -40.15 8.11
CA GLN A 362 -18.27 -41.14 7.04
C GLN A 362 -16.89 -41.79 6.99
N GLN A 363 -15.89 -41.30 7.73
CA GLN A 363 -14.61 -41.99 7.85
C GLN A 363 -14.81 -43.28 8.65
N PRO A 364 -14.72 -44.47 8.04
CA PRO A 364 -14.81 -45.71 8.79
C PRO A 364 -13.63 -45.80 9.75
N VAL A 365 -13.89 -46.31 10.96
CA VAL A 365 -12.91 -46.65 12.01
C VAL A 365 -11.92 -47.70 11.47
N VAL A 366 -10.95 -47.29 10.65
CA VAL A 366 -9.93 -48.19 10.08
C VAL A 366 -8.64 -48.18 10.92
N GLU A 367 -8.43 -47.17 11.76
CA GLU A 367 -7.18 -47.04 12.52
C GLU A 367 -7.08 -47.89 13.81
N GLU A 368 -8.18 -48.44 14.34
CA GLU A 368 -8.11 -49.26 15.57
C GLU A 368 -7.72 -50.73 15.33
N THR A 369 -7.80 -51.26 14.11
CA THR A 369 -7.49 -52.67 13.85
C THR A 369 -6.02 -52.96 13.54
N ALA A 370 -5.20 -51.94 13.24
CA ALA A 370 -3.78 -52.12 12.93
C ALA A 370 -2.86 -52.21 14.16
N LYS A 371 -3.34 -51.88 15.37
CA LYS A 371 -2.54 -51.95 16.62
C LYS A 371 -2.75 -53.22 17.45
N ILE A 372 -3.64 -54.12 17.03
CA ILE A 372 -3.93 -55.37 17.77
C ILE A 372 -3.21 -56.59 17.14
N THR A 373 -2.52 -56.41 16.01
CA THR A 373 -1.88 -57.53 15.29
C THR A 373 -0.38 -57.32 15.01
N SER A 374 0.36 -56.74 15.97
CA SER A 374 1.83 -56.72 15.94
C SER A 374 2.44 -57.28 17.21
#